data_AF-A0A8T5N016-F1
#
_entry.id   AF-A0A8T5N016-F1
#
_cell.length_a   1.000
_cell.length_b   1.000
_cell.length_c   1.000
_cell.angle_alpha   90.00
_cell.angle_beta   90.00
_cell.angle_gamma   90.00
#
_symmetry.space_group_name_H-M   'P 1'
#
loop_
_entity.id
_entity.type
_entity.pdbx_description
1 polymer ?
#
loop_
_entity_poly.entity_id
_entity_poly.type
_entity_poly.pdbx_seq_one_letter_code
_entity_poly.pdbx_strand_id
1 'polypeptide(L)'
;MMKIYFEAHGCSMNYGEAKIMEDIVSGEHEIVKGVGDADVIVLSTCIVIESTERRMINKIKRFSATGKKLVVAGCMASAEKEKILTTEFGKNNTVVGRTNAYRPVVIKNKIGLGRFVDVKITGSGNTYLKGIIKQN
;
A
#
# COMPACT_ATOMS: atom_id res chain seq x y z
N MET A 1 24.71 -5.89 14.29
CA MET A 1 23.33 -6.04 14.81
C MET A 1 22.66 -4.68 14.72
N MET A 2 21.53 -4.55 14.02
CA MET A 2 20.79 -3.28 13.90
C MET A 2 19.59 -3.29 14.84
N LYS A 3 19.19 -2.11 15.33
CA LYS A 3 17.94 -1.89 16.05
C LYS A 3 16.82 -1.52 15.08
N ILE A 4 15.77 -2.32 15.02
CA ILE A 4 14.69 -2.18 14.05
C ILE A 4 13.39 -1.88 14.76
N TYR A 5 12.76 -0.76 14.38
CA TYR A 5 11.41 -0.42 14.80
C TYR A 5 10.42 -0.77 13.69
N PHE A 6 9.40 -1.55 14.03
CA PHE A 6 8.30 -1.89 13.14
C PHE A 6 7.05 -1.12 13.51
N GLU A 7 6.35 -0.60 12.49
CA GLU A 7 5.04 -0.01 12.64
C GLU A 7 4.14 -0.40 11.47
N ALA A 8 2.94 -0.88 11.76
CA ALA A 8 1.97 -1.29 10.75
C ALA A 8 0.68 -0.47 10.85
N HIS A 9 0.14 -0.09 9.70
CA HIS A 9 -1.14 0.60 9.55
C HIS A 9 -1.95 -0.03 8.42
N GLY A 10 -3.25 -0.21 8.63
CA GLY A 10 -4.17 -0.68 7.59
C GLY A 10 -5.05 -1.83 8.06
N CYS A 11 -5.19 -2.84 7.20
CA CYS A 11 -5.97 -4.05 7.47
C CYS A 11 -5.15 -5.09 8.23
N SER A 12 -5.82 -6.17 8.66
CA SER A 12 -5.18 -7.33 9.32
C SER A 12 -4.01 -7.92 8.53
N MET A 13 -4.07 -7.89 7.19
CA MET A 13 -2.99 -8.35 6.32
C MET A 13 -1.70 -7.55 6.54
N ASN A 14 -1.78 -6.21 6.61
CA ASN A 14 -0.59 -5.37 6.85
C ASN A 14 0.06 -5.66 8.22
N TYR A 15 -0.74 -5.93 9.24
CA TYR A 15 -0.23 -6.32 10.56
C TYR A 15 0.41 -7.71 10.55
N GLY A 16 -0.21 -8.68 9.85
CA GLY A 16 0.34 -10.02 9.67
C GLY A 16 1.67 -10.00 8.91
N GLU A 17 1.75 -9.26 7.80
CA GLU A 17 2.98 -9.11 7.02
C GLU A 17 4.09 -8.46 7.85
N ALA A 18 3.78 -7.41 8.62
CA ALA A 18 4.77 -6.78 9.50
C ALA A 18 5.29 -7.76 10.57
N LYS A 19 4.40 -8.58 11.14
CA LYS A 19 4.79 -9.59 12.14
C LYS A 19 5.70 -10.67 11.53
N ILE A 20 5.38 -11.13 10.32
CA ILE A 20 6.24 -12.06 9.58
C ILE A 20 7.63 -11.44 9.35
N MET A 21 7.69 -10.16 8.93
CA MET A 21 8.98 -9.46 8.74
C MET A 21 9.76 -9.34 10.05
N GLU A 22 9.10 -9.00 11.17
CA GLU A 22 9.72 -8.97 12.50
C GLU A 22 10.34 -10.32 12.86
N ASP A 23 9.57 -11.40 12.70
CA ASP A 23 10.01 -12.75 13.09
C ASP A 23 11.21 -13.21 12.25
N ILE A 24 11.22 -12.91 10.95
CA ILE A 24 12.33 -13.24 10.04
C ILE A 24 13.64 -12.57 10.49
N VAL A 25 13.59 -11.30 10.89
CA VAL A 25 14.81 -10.55 11.23
C VAL A 25 15.22 -10.65 12.70
N SER A 26 14.33 -11.15 13.57
CA SER A 26 14.55 -11.22 15.02
C SER A 26 15.74 -12.10 15.44
N GLY A 27 16.17 -13.05 14.58
CA GLY A 27 17.33 -13.89 14.83
C GLY A 27 18.68 -13.18 14.67
N GLU A 28 18.73 -12.05 13.95
CA GLU A 28 19.98 -11.35 13.61
C GLU A 28 20.00 -9.88 14.05
N HIS A 29 18.82 -9.34 14.39
CA HIS A 29 18.61 -7.92 14.68
C HIS A 29 17.74 -7.74 15.93
N GLU A 30 17.90 -6.60 16.60
CA GLU A 30 17.15 -6.26 17.81
C GLU A 30 15.87 -5.53 17.45
N ILE A 31 14.71 -6.02 17.91
CA ILE A 31 13.43 -5.33 17.71
C ILE A 31 13.22 -4.32 18.85
N VAL A 32 13.15 -3.03 18.51
CA VAL A 32 12.94 -1.96 19.48
C VAL A 32 11.50 -1.45 19.43
N LYS A 33 11.03 -0.90 20.55
CA LYS A 33 9.64 -0.42 20.71
C LYS A 33 9.43 1.03 20.28
N GLY A 34 10.49 1.75 19.95
CA GLY A 34 10.42 3.17 19.66
C GLY A 34 11.34 3.60 18.52
N VAL A 35 10.90 4.62 17.79
CA VAL A 35 11.67 5.25 16.72
C VAL A 35 12.99 5.85 17.21
N GLY A 36 13.04 6.32 18.47
CA GLY A 36 14.24 6.92 19.05
C GLY A 36 15.43 5.96 19.11
N ASP A 37 15.15 4.71 19.49
CA ASP A 37 16.16 3.66 19.69
C ASP A 37 16.53 2.92 18.40
N ALA A 38 15.86 3.22 17.29
CA ALA A 38 16.01 2.48 16.04
C ALA A 38 17.13 3.01 15.15
N ASP A 39 17.85 2.10 14.50
CA ASP A 39 18.71 2.38 13.34
C ASP A 39 17.90 2.33 12.03
N VAL A 40 16.92 1.41 11.98
CA VAL A 40 16.03 1.18 10.84
C VAL A 40 14.57 1.27 11.28
N ILE A 41 13.76 1.98 10.51
CA ILE A 41 12.32 2.07 10.66
C ILE A 41 11.67 1.30 9.51
N VAL A 42 10.84 0.31 9.83
CA VAL A 42 10.00 -0.41 8.86
C VAL A 42 8.55 0.02 9.07
N LEU A 43 8.00 0.73 8.09
CA LEU A 43 6.62 1.21 8.10
C LEU A 43 5.79 0.44 7.07
N SER A 44 4.96 -0.50 7.53
CA SER A 44 3.98 -1.21 6.70
C SER A 44 2.69 -0.38 6.55
N THR A 45 2.33 -0.03 5.32
CA THR A 45 1.32 1.00 5.00
C THR A 45 0.23 0.50 4.05
N CYS A 46 -0.98 1.06 4.20
CA CYS A 46 -2.14 0.76 3.36
C CYS A 46 -2.49 1.95 2.46
N ILE A 47 -3.06 1.69 1.28
CA ILE A 47 -3.47 2.71 0.29
C ILE A 47 -4.97 2.67 -0.02
N VAL A 48 -5.76 1.79 0.61
CA VAL A 48 -7.17 1.60 0.20
C VAL A 48 -8.06 2.78 0.57
N ILE A 49 -7.71 3.53 1.61
CA ILE A 49 -8.54 4.59 2.20
C ILE A 49 -7.78 5.93 2.10
N GLU A 50 -8.40 6.94 1.50
CA GLU A 50 -7.79 8.27 1.27
C GLU A 50 -7.27 8.94 2.55
N SER A 51 -8.03 8.86 3.64
CA SER A 51 -7.61 9.41 4.94
C SER A 51 -6.39 8.69 5.50
N THR A 52 -6.33 7.36 5.36
CA THR A 52 -5.17 6.55 5.72
C THR A 52 -3.99 6.89 4.83
N GLU A 53 -4.19 7.03 3.51
CA GLU A 53 -3.14 7.41 2.56
C GLU A 53 -2.48 8.72 2.98
N ARG A 54 -3.28 9.77 3.22
CA ARG A 54 -2.78 11.08 3.68
C ARG A 54 -2.02 10.99 5.00
N ARG A 55 -2.54 10.21 5.96
CA ARG A 55 -1.87 9.98 7.26
C ARG A 55 -0.53 9.28 7.07
N MET A 56 -0.45 8.29 6.18
CA MET A 56 0.77 7.55 5.89
C MET A 56 1.80 8.42 5.20
N ILE A 57 1.42 9.25 4.22
CA ILE A 57 2.32 10.23 3.58
C ILE A 57 2.93 11.17 4.63
N ASN A 58 2.12 11.70 5.56
CA ASN A 58 2.62 12.56 6.64
C ASN A 58 3.58 11.81 7.58
N LYS A 59 3.30 10.54 7.88
CA LYS A 59 4.16 9.71 8.73
C LYS A 59 5.48 9.36 8.03
N ILE A 60 5.45 9.04 6.73
CA ILE A 60 6.65 8.85 5.90
C ILE A 60 7.52 10.11 5.93
N LYS A 61 6.93 11.30 5.74
CA LYS A 61 7.66 12.58 5.85
C LYS A 61 8.30 12.76 7.23
N ARG A 62 7.55 12.53 8.30
CA ARG A 62 8.04 12.63 9.68
C ARG A 62 9.19 11.66 9.96
N PHE A 63 9.08 10.41 9.50
CA PHE A 63 10.11 9.40 9.70
C PHE A 63 11.34 9.65 8.85
N SER A 64 11.16 10.12 7.62
CA SER A 64 12.28 10.53 6.75
C SER A 64 13.09 11.68 7.38
N ALA A 65 12.41 12.63 8.04
CA ALA A 65 13.05 13.76 8.72
C ALA A 65 13.91 13.35 9.94
N THR A 66 13.84 12.10 10.40
CA THR A 66 14.70 11.61 11.49
C THR A 66 16.14 11.32 11.04
N GLY A 67 16.40 11.24 9.72
CA GLY A 67 17.69 10.82 9.16
C GLY A 67 17.99 9.33 9.29
N LYS A 68 17.09 8.54 9.89
CA LYS A 68 17.22 7.08 10.04
C LYS A 68 16.84 6.37 8.74
N LYS A 69 17.32 5.14 8.56
CA LYS A 69 16.98 4.33 7.39
C LYS A 69 15.50 3.97 7.44
N LEU A 70 14.71 4.44 6.47
CA LEU A 70 13.27 4.19 6.39
C LEU A 70 12.96 3.20 5.27
N VAL A 71 12.30 2.10 5.62
CA VAL A 71 11.72 1.12 4.68
C VAL A 71 10.21 1.28 4.72
N VAL A 72 9.61 1.58 3.57
CA VAL A 72 8.14 1.61 3.41
C VAL A 72 7.71 0.33 2.72
N ALA A 73 6.82 -0.41 3.38
CA ALA A 73 6.30 -1.69 2.91
C ALA A 73 4.77 -1.68 2.84
N GLY A 74 4.19 -2.78 2.37
CA GLY A 74 2.75 -2.98 2.25
C GLY A 74 2.15 -2.36 0.98
N CYS A 75 0.82 -2.35 0.92
CA CYS A 75 0.05 -2.01 -0.27
C CYS A 75 0.39 -0.65 -0.90
N MET A 76 0.75 0.37 -0.11
CA MET A 76 1.10 1.68 -0.67
C MET A 76 2.41 1.64 -1.45
N ALA A 77 3.38 0.84 -1.00
CA ALA A 77 4.68 0.70 -1.67
C ALA A 77 4.55 -0.01 -3.03
N SER A 78 3.55 -0.89 -3.20
CA SER A 78 3.36 -1.69 -4.42
C SER A 78 2.43 -1.05 -5.46
N ALA A 79 1.69 0.01 -5.10
CA ALA A 79 0.50 0.42 -5.84
C ALA A 79 0.75 1.06 -7.22
N GLU A 80 1.99 1.32 -7.64
CA GLU A 80 2.20 2.13 -8.84
C GLU A 80 1.63 1.47 -10.12
N LYS A 81 1.68 0.14 -10.24
CA LYS A 81 1.19 -0.60 -11.42
C LYS A 81 0.46 -1.85 -10.98
N GLU A 82 -0.78 -1.99 -11.42
CA GLU A 82 -1.63 -3.13 -11.09
C GLU A 82 -2.26 -3.69 -12.36
N LYS A 83 -2.42 -5.02 -12.41
CA LYS A 83 -3.25 -5.68 -13.43
C LYS A 83 -4.59 -6.00 -12.80
N ILE A 84 -5.67 -5.52 -13.41
CA ILE A 84 -7.03 -5.69 -12.88
C ILE A 84 -7.88 -6.50 -13.83
N LEU A 85 -8.78 -7.32 -13.29
CA LEU A 85 -9.89 -7.93 -14.01
C LEU A 85 -11.11 -7.01 -13.89
N THR A 86 -11.67 -6.53 -15.00
CA THR A 86 -12.92 -5.73 -14.98
C THR A 86 -14.12 -6.60 -14.60
N THR A 87 -14.78 -6.30 -13.49
CA THR A 87 -15.86 -7.14 -12.94
C THR A 87 -17.22 -6.47 -12.97
N GLU A 88 -17.31 -5.13 -12.85
CA GLU A 88 -18.56 -4.41 -12.66
C GLU A 88 -18.57 -3.07 -13.41
N PHE A 89 -19.73 -2.62 -13.89
CA PHE A 89 -19.91 -1.25 -14.38
C PHE A 89 -20.17 -0.32 -13.20
N GLY A 90 -19.42 0.79 -13.14
CA GLY A 90 -19.62 1.84 -12.15
C GLY A 90 -20.50 2.99 -12.64
N LYS A 91 -20.72 3.97 -11.77
CA LYS A 91 -21.43 5.22 -12.11
C LYS A 91 -20.56 6.11 -13.02
N ASN A 92 -21.17 7.08 -13.69
CA ASN A 92 -20.44 8.13 -14.43
C ASN A 92 -19.43 7.60 -15.46
N ASN A 93 -19.81 6.56 -16.21
CA ASN A 93 -18.97 5.95 -17.25
C ASN A 93 -17.63 5.42 -16.70
N THR A 94 -17.69 4.78 -15.53
CA THR A 94 -16.56 4.09 -14.91
C THR A 94 -16.73 2.58 -14.96
N VAL A 95 -15.63 1.86 -14.83
CA VAL A 95 -15.58 0.40 -14.67
C VAL A 95 -14.84 0.11 -13.38
N VAL A 96 -15.32 -0.88 -12.62
CA VAL A 96 -14.63 -1.42 -11.46
C VAL A 96 -13.92 -2.71 -11.88
N GLY A 97 -12.64 -2.81 -11.56
CA GLY A 97 -11.91 -4.06 -11.65
C GLY A 97 -11.29 -4.47 -10.32
N ARG A 98 -10.84 -5.72 -10.25
CA ARG A 98 -10.23 -6.33 -9.07
C ARG A 98 -8.78 -6.66 -9.36
N THR A 99 -7.88 -6.25 -8.46
CA THR A 99 -6.48 -6.73 -8.44
C THR A 99 -6.42 -8.22 -8.04
N ASN A 100 -5.25 -8.85 -8.14
CA ASN A 100 -5.05 -10.22 -7.64
C ASN A 100 -5.36 -10.37 -6.15
N ALA A 101 -5.14 -9.31 -5.35
CA ALA A 101 -5.52 -9.25 -3.94
C ALA A 101 -7.00 -8.85 -3.73
N TYR A 102 -7.83 -8.95 -4.77
CA TYR A 102 -9.25 -8.62 -4.79
C TYR A 102 -9.62 -7.17 -4.41
N ARG A 103 -8.63 -6.26 -4.40
CA ARG A 103 -8.85 -4.83 -4.14
C ARG A 103 -9.59 -4.18 -5.31
N PRO A 104 -10.67 -3.42 -5.07
CA PRO A 104 -11.41 -2.73 -6.13
C PRO A 104 -10.63 -1.52 -6.65
N VAL A 105 -10.58 -1.39 -7.97
CA VAL A 105 -9.96 -0.28 -8.70
C VAL A 105 -10.99 0.30 -9.67
N VAL A 106 -11.25 1.59 -9.56
CA VAL A 106 -12.19 2.33 -10.42
C VAL A 106 -11.39 3.04 -11.52
N ILE A 107 -11.77 2.79 -12.77
CA ILE A 107 -11.20 3.44 -13.95
C ILE A 107 -12.30 4.17 -14.73
N LYS A 108 -12.00 5.34 -15.29
CA LYS A 108 -12.93 6.12 -16.11
C LYS A 108 -12.74 5.80 -17.59
N ASN A 109 -13.29 4.67 -18.06
CA ASN A 109 -13.29 4.29 -19.47
C ASN A 109 -14.45 3.33 -19.81
N LYS A 110 -14.86 3.26 -21.08
CA LYS A 110 -15.81 2.27 -21.60
C LYS A 110 -15.08 0.98 -21.97
N ILE A 111 -14.78 0.15 -20.99
CA ILE A 111 -14.22 -1.20 -21.20
C ILE A 111 -15.29 -2.25 -20.87
N GLY A 112 -15.41 -3.27 -21.71
CA GLY A 112 -16.29 -4.40 -21.45
C GLY A 112 -15.79 -5.27 -20.29
N LEU A 113 -16.71 -5.93 -19.58
CA LEU A 113 -16.39 -6.80 -18.45
C LEU A 113 -15.57 -8.04 -18.88
N GLY A 114 -14.93 -8.70 -17.91
CA GLY A 114 -14.15 -9.93 -18.12
C GLY A 114 -12.77 -9.72 -18.77
N ARG A 115 -12.28 -8.48 -18.84
CA ARG A 115 -10.98 -8.15 -19.43
C ARG A 115 -9.93 -7.88 -18.37
N PHE A 116 -8.71 -8.35 -18.62
CA PHE A 116 -7.55 -7.94 -17.88
C PHE A 116 -6.98 -6.65 -18.47
N VAL A 117 -6.69 -5.68 -17.61
CA VAL A 117 -6.19 -4.36 -18.02
C VAL A 117 -5.08 -3.92 -17.08
N ASP A 118 -3.98 -3.41 -17.65
CA ASP A 118 -2.91 -2.79 -16.88
C ASP A 118 -3.27 -1.34 -16.55
N VAL A 119 -3.22 -1.01 -15.27
CA VAL A 119 -3.60 0.30 -14.75
C VAL A 119 -2.50 0.87 -13.87
N LYS A 120 -2.33 2.18 -13.94
CA LYS A 120 -1.55 2.95 -12.98
C LYS A 120 -2.49 3.46 -11.90
N ILE A 121 -2.21 3.15 -10.63
CA ILE A 121 -2.98 3.71 -9.52
C ILE A 121 -2.58 5.17 -9.33
N THR A 122 -3.57 6.04 -9.26
CA THR A 122 -3.40 7.50 -9.13
C THR A 122 -3.90 8.04 -7.80
N GLY A 123 -4.42 7.17 -6.94
CA GLY A 123 -4.85 7.52 -5.59
C GLY A 123 -5.93 6.57 -5.09
N SER A 124 -6.63 6.98 -4.04
CA SER A 124 -7.68 6.19 -3.41
C SER A 124 -8.96 6.99 -3.17
N GLY A 125 -10.04 6.26 -2.92
CA GLY A 125 -11.29 6.77 -2.36
C GLY A 125 -11.53 6.16 -0.97
N ASN A 126 -12.79 6.09 -0.54
CA ASN A 126 -13.11 5.51 0.78
C ASN A 126 -13.01 3.98 0.80
N THR A 127 -13.33 3.32 -0.32
CA THR A 127 -13.44 1.86 -0.40
C THR A 127 -12.80 1.28 -1.66
N TYR A 128 -12.09 2.10 -2.45
CA TYR A 128 -11.56 1.72 -3.75
C TYR A 128 -10.31 2.50 -4.12
N LEU A 129 -9.51 1.94 -5.01
CA LEU A 129 -8.39 2.63 -5.65
C LEU A 129 -8.84 3.33 -6.92
N LYS A 130 -8.24 4.46 -7.26
CA LYS A 130 -8.45 5.16 -8.53
C LYS A 130 -7.32 4.79 -9.48
N GLY A 131 -7.66 4.40 -10.70
CA GLY A 131 -6.69 4.03 -11.71
C GLY A 131 -6.90 4.73 -13.03
N ILE A 132 -5.82 4.89 -13.78
CA ILE A 132 -5.85 5.22 -15.21
C ILE A 132 -5.27 4.04 -15.99
N ILE A 133 -5.87 3.75 -17.15
CA ILE A 133 -5.34 2.71 -18.04
C ILE A 133 -4.01 3.19 -18.58
N LYS A 134 -3.03 2.31 -18.56
CA LYS A 134 -1.75 2.60 -19.19
C LYS A 134 -1.94 2.50 -20.70
N GLN A 135 -1.83 3.62 -21.41
CA GLN A 135 -1.62 3.58 -22.85
C GLN A 135 -0.15 3.20 -23.05
N ASN A 136 0.09 2.13 -23.81
CA ASN A 136 1.44 1.76 -24.23
C ASN A 136 2.01 2.83 -25.16
#